data_AF-A0A848NTG4-F1
#
_entry.id   AF-A0A848NTG4-F1
#
_cell.length_a   1.000
_cell.length_b   1.000
_cell.length_c   1.000
_cell.angle_alpha   90.00
_cell.angle_beta   90.00
_cell.angle_gamma   90.00
#
_symmetry.space_group_name_H-M   'P 1'
#
loop_
_entity.id
_entity.type
_entity.pdbx_description
1 polymer ?
#
loop_
_entity_poly.entity_id
_entity_poly.type
_entity_poly.pdbx_seq_one_letter_code
_entity_poly.pdbx_strand_id
1 'polypeptide(L)'
;MQLQHILKRDGRVVAFDRAKIAAAIAAAGRGTGELDADVAQALTGAVIEALAAEGNVCPGVETIQNQVEETRVKAGSWRHAPPNIASRETPARP
;
A
#
# COMPACT_ATOMS: atom_id res chain seq x y z
N MET A 1 -0.73 -1.09 18.39
CA MET A 1 -1.94 -0.26 18.23
C MET A 1 -2.69 -0.75 16.99
N GLN A 2 -4.02 -0.66 16.96
CA GLN A 2 -4.83 -1.21 15.85
C GLN A 2 -5.25 -0.06 14.92
N LEU A 3 -5.09 -0.21 13.59
CA LEU A 3 -5.69 0.71 12.63
C LEU A 3 -7.21 0.58 12.72
N GLN A 4 -7.89 1.70 13.00
CA GLN A 4 -9.35 1.72 13.15
C GLN A 4 -10.03 2.50 12.04
N HIS A 5 -9.34 3.48 11.45
CA HIS A 5 -9.92 4.38 10.48
C HIS A 5 -8.94 4.74 9.35
N ILE A 6 -9.49 5.22 8.24
CA ILE A 6 -8.75 5.70 7.07
C ILE A 6 -9.33 7.05 6.68
N LEU A 7 -8.46 8.02 6.41
CA LEU A 7 -8.84 9.32 5.85
C LEU A 7 -8.82 9.26 4.32
N LYS A 8 -9.97 9.45 3.67
CA LYS A 8 -10.09 9.52 2.21
C LYS A 8 -9.65 10.89 1.68
N ARG A 9 -9.34 10.96 0.38
CA ARG A 9 -8.98 12.21 -0.33
C ARG A 9 -10.03 13.32 -0.23
N ASP A 10 -11.31 12.98 -0.07
CA ASP A 10 -12.37 13.98 0.12
C ASP A 10 -12.50 14.47 1.58
N GLY A 11 -11.62 14.02 2.48
CA GLY A 11 -11.64 14.37 3.90
C GLY A 11 -12.53 13.46 4.76
N ARG A 12 -13.25 12.50 4.17
CA ARG A 12 -14.06 11.55 4.95
C ARG A 12 -13.19 10.53 5.67
N VAL A 13 -13.52 10.30 6.94
CA VAL A 13 -12.97 9.20 7.73
C VAL A 13 -13.89 7.99 7.61
N VAL A 14 -13.34 6.84 7.23
CA VAL A 14 -14.08 5.57 7.13
C VAL A 14 -13.43 4.52 8.01
N ALA A 15 -14.21 3.54 8.47
CA ALA A 15 -13.66 2.41 9.22
C ALA A 15 -12.62 1.65 8.39
N PHE A 16 -11.50 1.31 9.03
CA PHE A 16 -10.47 0.46 8.46
C PHE A 16 -11.04 -0.95 8.27
N ASP A 17 -10.93 -1.47 7.06
CA ASP A 17 -11.41 -2.81 6.71
C ASP A 17 -10.34 -3.51 5.89
N ARG A 18 -9.69 -4.51 6.52
CA ARG A 18 -8.62 -5.31 5.90
C ARG A 18 -9.04 -5.94 4.58
N ALA A 19 -10.30 -6.37 4.46
CA ALA A 19 -10.77 -7.05 3.26
C ALA A 19 -10.96 -6.06 2.11
N LYS A 20 -11.43 -4.84 2.40
CA LYS A 20 -11.50 -3.76 1.41
C LYS A 20 -10.12 -3.31 0.95
N ILE A 21 -9.15 -3.25 1.85
CA ILE A 21 -7.77 -2.90 1.50
C ILE A 21 -7.14 -3.98 0.63
N ALA A 22 -7.27 -5.25 1.00
CA ALA A 22 -6.80 -6.37 0.19
C ALA A 22 -7.44 -6.40 -1.19
N ALA A 23 -8.75 -6.16 -1.27
CA ALA A 23 -9.46 -6.07 -2.55
C ALA A 23 -8.99 -4.88 -3.40
N ALA A 24 -8.72 -3.73 -2.79
CA ALA A 24 -8.18 -2.56 -3.49
C ALA A 24 -6.75 -2.80 -4.00
N ILE A 25 -5.90 -3.45 -3.19
CA ILE A 25 -4.53 -3.84 -3.59
C ILE A 25 -4.57 -4.86 -4.73
N ALA A 26 -5.42 -5.89 -4.62
CA ALA A 26 -5.62 -6.88 -5.67
C ALA A 26 -6.15 -6.23 -6.96
N ALA A 27 -7.07 -5.27 -6.87
CA ALA A 27 -7.59 -4.54 -8.02
C ALA A 27 -6.51 -3.67 -8.69
N ALA A 28 -5.68 -2.98 -7.90
CA ALA A 28 -4.55 -2.20 -8.41
C ALA A 28 -3.50 -3.10 -9.10
N GLY A 29 -3.32 -4.31 -8.59
CA GLY A 29 -2.38 -5.29 -9.12
C GLY A 29 -2.85 -6.12 -10.31
N ARG A 30 -4.17 -6.29 -10.47
CA ARG A 30 -4.75 -6.94 -11.66
C ARG A 30 -4.41 -6.21 -12.95
N GLY A 31 -4.24 -4.88 -12.91
CA GLY A 31 -3.85 -4.09 -14.07
C GLY A 31 -2.46 -4.44 -14.63
N THR A 32 -1.58 -5.04 -13.82
CA THR A 32 -0.23 -5.45 -14.24
C THR A 32 -0.05 -6.96 -14.34
N GLY A 33 -1.05 -7.76 -13.94
CA GLY A 33 -0.97 -9.23 -13.95
C GLY A 33 0.04 -9.83 -12.96
N GLU A 34 0.61 -9.03 -12.06
CA GLU A 34 1.70 -9.45 -11.14
C GLU A 34 1.23 -9.79 -9.72
N LEU A 35 -0.07 -9.61 -9.43
CA LEU A 35 -0.58 -9.66 -8.06
C LEU A 35 -1.82 -10.57 -7.99
N ASP A 36 -1.56 -11.83 -7.63
CA ASP A 36 -2.60 -12.80 -7.24
C ASP A 36 -3.20 -12.48 -5.86
N ALA A 37 -4.36 -13.08 -5.57
CA ALA A 37 -5.09 -12.85 -4.33
C ALA A 37 -4.25 -13.15 -3.06
N ASP A 38 -3.36 -14.14 -3.13
CA ASP A 38 -2.47 -14.51 -2.03
C ASP A 38 -1.41 -13.41 -1.76
N VAL A 39 -0.78 -12.90 -2.83
CA VAL A 39 0.19 -11.80 -2.74
C VAL A 39 -0.48 -10.53 -2.23
N ALA A 40 -1.71 -10.26 -2.65
CA ALA A 40 -2.48 -9.11 -2.15
C ALA A 40 -2.78 -9.21 -0.65
N GLN A 41 -3.10 -10.41 -0.13
CA GLN A 41 -3.27 -10.62 1.31
C GLN A 41 -1.96 -10.42 2.08
N ALA A 42 -0.86 -10.97 1.58
CA ALA A 42 0.47 -10.80 2.19
C ALA A 42 0.90 -9.33 2.24
N LEU A 43 0.74 -8.61 1.12
CA LEU A 43 0.99 -7.16 1.03
C LEU A 43 0.12 -6.37 2.00
N THR A 44 -1.16 -6.74 2.13
CA THR A 44 -2.08 -6.09 3.08
C THR A 44 -1.57 -6.20 4.52
N GLY A 45 -1.11 -7.39 4.92
CA GLY A 45 -0.51 -7.59 6.24
C GLY A 45 0.71 -6.71 6.46
N ALA A 46 1.65 -6.69 5.52
CA ALA A 46 2.86 -5.88 5.62
C ALA A 46 2.56 -4.37 5.70
N VAL A 47 1.57 -3.88 4.94
CA VAL A 47 1.14 -2.48 4.98
C VAL A 47 0.52 -2.13 6.34
N ILE A 48 -0.32 -3.01 6.90
CA ILE A 48 -0.92 -2.80 8.23
C ILE A 48 0.16 -2.73 9.31
N GLU A 49 1.11 -3.66 9.29
CA GLU A 49 2.21 -3.71 10.26
C GLU A 49 3.08 -2.45 10.17
N ALA A 50 3.41 -1.99 8.96
CA ALA A 50 4.16 -0.76 8.75
C ALA A 50 3.43 0.47 9.31
N LEU A 51 2.15 0.63 8.97
CA LEU A 51 1.33 1.75 9.44
C LEU A 51 1.14 1.70 10.97
N ALA A 52 1.02 0.51 11.55
CA ALA A 52 0.94 0.32 12.99
C ALA A 52 2.26 0.65 13.70
N ALA A 53 3.41 0.33 13.09
CA ALA A 53 4.74 0.65 13.60
C ALA A 53 5.02 2.17 13.60
N GLU A 54 4.48 2.89 12.62
CA GLU A 54 4.53 4.37 12.58
C GLU A 54 3.65 5.03 13.65
N GLY A 55 2.79 4.27 14.35
CA GLY A 55 1.83 4.80 15.31
C GLY A 55 0.67 5.57 14.64
N ASN A 56 0.52 5.43 13.31
CA ASN A 56 -0.51 6.14 12.57
C ASN A 56 -1.84 5.38 12.64
N VAL A 57 -2.70 5.80 13.57
CA VAL A 57 -4.00 5.17 13.80
C VAL A 57 -5.08 5.53 12.77
N CYS A 58 -4.83 6.57 11.95
CA CYS A 58 -5.76 7.05 10.92
C CYS A 58 -5.02 7.53 9.66
N PRO A 59 -4.35 6.61 8.92
CA PRO A 59 -3.60 7.00 7.74
C PRO A 59 -4.50 7.51 6.62
N GLY A 60 -3.96 8.42 5.83
CA GLY A 60 -4.59 8.88 4.60
C GLY A 60 -4.56 7.79 3.54
N VAL A 61 -5.51 7.86 2.61
CA VAL A 61 -5.54 7.02 1.40
C VAL A 61 -4.20 7.11 0.64
N GLU A 62 -3.59 8.30 0.58
CA GLU A 62 -2.30 8.48 -0.08
C GLU A 62 -1.16 7.80 0.67
N THR A 63 -1.14 7.88 2.01
CA THR A 63 -0.17 7.15 2.85
C THR A 63 -0.27 5.64 2.60
N ILE A 64 -1.48 5.11 2.54
CA ILE A 64 -1.71 3.68 2.27
C ILE A 64 -1.22 3.32 0.87
N GLN A 65 -1.54 4.13 -0.16
CA GLN A 65 -1.07 3.89 -1.52
C GLN A 65 0.46 3.92 -1.61
N ASN A 66 1.11 4.90 -0.99
CA ASN A 66 2.55 5.03 -0.98
C ASN A 66 3.21 3.83 -0.27
N GLN A 67 2.64 3.37 0.85
CA GLN A 67 3.09 2.17 1.54
C GLN A 67 2.90 0.90 0.71
N VAL A 68 1.77 0.78 0.00
CA VAL A 68 1.50 -0.34 -0.92
C VAL A 68 2.52 -0.36 -2.06
N GLU A 69 2.82 0.79 -2.68
CA GLU A 69 3.83 0.89 -3.72
C GLU A 69 5.22 0.55 -3.21
N GLU A 70 5.62 1.06 -2.04
CA GLU A 70 6.92 0.73 -1.44
C GLU A 70 7.03 -0.76 -1.13
N THR A 71 5.98 -1.34 -0.55
CA THR A 71 5.94 -2.77 -0.22
C THR A 71 5.95 -3.64 -1.48
N ARG A 72 5.26 -3.21 -2.54
CA ARG A 72 5.27 -3.87 -3.85
C ARG A 72 6.64 -3.80 -4.51
N VAL A 73 7.29 -2.63 -4.52
CA VAL A 73 8.65 -2.46 -5.06
C VAL A 73 9.61 -3.34 -4.28
N LYS A 74 9.55 -3.35 -2.95
CA LYS A 74 10.34 -4.27 -2.12
C LYS A 74 10.08 -5.71 -2.56
N ALA A 75 8.83 -6.20 -2.53
CA ALA A 75 8.47 -7.57 -2.88
C ALA A 75 8.86 -7.97 -4.33
N GLY A 76 8.76 -7.06 -5.29
CA GLY A 76 9.18 -7.25 -6.68
C GLY A 76 10.70 -7.20 -6.87
N SER A 77 11.41 -6.34 -6.13
CA SER A 77 12.87 -6.30 -6.10
C SER A 77 13.47 -7.60 -5.55
N TRP A 78 12.81 -8.25 -4.59
CA TRP A 78 13.23 -9.60 -4.13
C TRP A 78 13.21 -10.64 -5.25
N ARG A 79 12.39 -10.46 -6.29
CA ARG A 79 12.30 -11.36 -7.45
C ARG A 79 13.29 -11.03 -8.57
N HIS A 80 13.80 -9.78 -8.66
CA HIS A 80 14.60 -9.32 -9.80
C HIS A 80 15.80 -8.38 -9.48
N ALA A 81 16.38 -8.28 -8.28
CA ALA A 81 17.41 -7.26 -7.99
C ALA A 81 18.80 -7.51 -8.65
N PRO A 82 19.31 -6.56 -9.47
CA PRO A 82 20.69 -6.08 -9.44
C PRO A 82 20.81 -4.70 -8.73
N PRO A 83 22.02 -4.24 -8.35
CA PRO A 83 22.28 -3.47 -7.13
C PRO A 83 22.13 -1.94 -7.22
N ASN A 84 21.14 -1.40 -7.95
CA ASN A 84 21.00 0.06 -8.02
C ASN A 84 19.54 0.52 -7.90
N ILE A 85 19.12 0.78 -6.67
CA ILE A 85 17.87 1.47 -6.34
C ILE A 85 18.15 2.94 -6.05
N ALA A 86 17.80 3.81 -7.00
CA ALA A 86 17.68 5.27 -6.86
C ALA A 86 16.79 5.73 -8.04
N SER A 87 15.83 6.66 -7.99
CA SER A 87 15.27 7.55 -6.97
C SER A 87 13.88 8.02 -7.46
N ARG A 88 13.09 8.60 -6.54
CA ARG A 88 11.75 9.19 -6.67
C ARG A 88 11.63 10.18 -7.84
N GLU A 89 10.57 10.10 -8.66
CA GLU A 89 9.92 11.24 -9.35
C GLU A 89 8.45 10.92 -9.69
N THR A 90 7.49 11.64 -9.07
CA THR A 90 6.09 11.69 -9.53
C THR A 90 5.90 13.02 -10.25
N PRO A 91 5.58 13.07 -11.56
CA PRO A 91 5.31 14.32 -12.25
C PRO A 91 3.80 14.65 -12.23
N ALA A 92 3.43 15.86 -11.82
CA ALA A 92 2.31 16.68 -12.35
C ALA A 92 2.18 17.98 -11.53
N ARG A 93 2.69 19.13 -12.01
CA ARG A 93 2.06 20.17 -12.88
C ARG A 93 0.88 20.93 -12.24
N PRO A 94 0.77 22.26 -12.46
CA PRO A 94 0.40 22.84 -13.76
C PRO A 94 1.57 23.26 -14.65
#